data_AF-A0A2P8DJR2-F1
#
_entry.id   AF-A0A2P8DJR2-F1
#
_cell.length_a   1.000
_cell.length_b   1.000
_cell.length_c   1.000
_cell.angle_alpha   90.00
_cell.angle_beta   90.00
_cell.angle_gamma   90.00
#
_symmetry.space_group_name_H-M   'P 1'
#
loop_
_entity.id
_entity.type
_entity.pdbx_description
1 polymer ?
#
loop_
_entity_poly.entity_id
_entity_poly.type
_entity_poly.pdbx_seq_one_letter_code
_entity_poly.pdbx_strand_id
1 'polypeptide(L)'
;MGDQPLIDVDWILTNLGDPIGTSLLEHIKLSFLPILFGLLLALPLGVLSARWKPLYPPVLAGVNILYAIPSIALFFLVLPYTSFSMWTAVIPLTLYTLAILVPNVVDGLGQVPDHVRQAATAMGFGPMRRLLQVDLPVAVPFVIAGLRIASVATISMVSVASLVGLGGLGQLILTEGFRNYKFLTPILVGIVLSVALAFLVDGLLVLLQRWLTPWTRDDSRKAARAAAPAPEGDPA
;
A
#
# COMPACT_ATOMS: atom_id res chain seq x y z
N MET A 1 10.23 -34.10 25.92
CA MET A 1 9.48 -33.67 24.72
C MET A 1 8.65 -32.41 25.03
N GLY A 2 9.18 -31.52 25.87
CA GLY A 2 8.59 -30.25 26.32
C GLY A 2 9.71 -29.48 27.04
N ASP A 3 9.59 -28.15 27.10
CA ASP A 3 10.54 -27.13 27.62
C ASP A 3 11.44 -26.41 26.61
N GLN A 4 11.09 -26.36 25.32
CA GLN A 4 11.54 -25.21 24.54
C GLN A 4 10.56 -24.05 24.78
N PRO A 5 11.03 -22.90 25.30
CA PRO A 5 10.16 -21.75 25.53
C PRO A 5 9.58 -21.28 24.20
N LEU A 6 8.33 -20.79 24.23
CA LEU A 6 7.67 -20.23 23.05
C LEU A 6 8.44 -19.05 22.45
N ILE A 7 9.19 -18.34 23.30
CA ILE A 7 10.05 -17.22 22.94
C ILE A 7 11.41 -17.45 23.58
N ASP A 8 12.43 -17.61 22.74
CA ASP A 8 13.82 -17.68 23.14
C ASP A 8 14.47 -16.30 22.99
N VAL A 9 14.62 -15.59 24.11
CA VAL A 9 15.15 -14.21 24.13
C VAL A 9 16.64 -14.18 23.81
N ASP A 10 17.40 -15.19 24.24
CA ASP A 10 18.84 -15.29 23.97
C ASP A 10 19.08 -15.48 22.47
N TRP A 11 18.24 -16.30 21.83
CA TRP A 11 18.24 -16.41 20.38
C TRP A 11 17.95 -15.07 19.71
N ILE A 12 16.93 -14.33 20.13
CA ILE A 12 16.61 -13.03 19.54
C ILE A 12 17.80 -12.08 19.65
N LEU A 13 18.38 -11.92 20.84
CA LEU A 13 19.49 -11.00 21.08
C LEU A 13 20.74 -11.36 20.27
N THR A 14 21.02 -12.65 20.11
CA THR A 14 22.17 -13.14 19.33
C THR A 14 21.96 -12.94 17.83
N ASN A 15 20.71 -12.95 17.36
CA ASN A 15 20.36 -12.92 15.93
C ASN A 15 19.77 -11.57 15.47
N LEU A 16 19.88 -10.51 16.29
CA LEU A 16 19.38 -9.16 15.96
C LEU A 16 19.96 -8.61 14.65
N GLY A 17 21.23 -8.92 14.36
CA GLY A 17 21.89 -8.53 13.11
C GLY A 17 21.50 -9.46 11.96
N ASP A 18 21.99 -10.69 12.02
CA ASP A 18 21.67 -11.76 11.06
C ASP A 18 21.04 -12.93 11.83
N PRO A 19 19.85 -13.41 11.44
CA PRO A 19 19.11 -13.12 10.22
C PRO A 19 18.02 -12.05 10.36
N ILE A 20 17.76 -11.50 11.56
CA ILE A 20 16.61 -10.63 11.78
C ILE A 20 16.75 -9.29 11.03
N GLY A 21 17.86 -8.58 11.23
CA GLY A 21 18.11 -7.28 10.63
C GLY A 21 18.28 -7.34 9.11
N THR A 22 18.99 -8.35 8.61
CA THR A 22 19.15 -8.63 7.17
C THR A 22 17.80 -8.89 6.51
N SER A 23 17.00 -9.79 7.07
CA SER A 23 15.65 -10.12 6.57
C SER A 23 14.71 -8.92 6.61
N LEU A 24 14.75 -8.10 7.68
CA LEU A 24 13.93 -6.89 7.78
C LEU A 24 14.28 -5.89 6.67
N LEU A 25 15.58 -5.67 6.43
CA LEU A 25 16.05 -4.73 5.42
C LEU A 25 15.72 -5.19 4.00
N GLU A 26 15.80 -6.48 3.73
CA GLU A 26 15.31 -7.08 2.49
C GLU A 26 13.79 -6.89 2.33
N HIS A 27 13.02 -7.14 3.39
CA HIS A 27 11.57 -6.98 3.36
C HIS A 27 11.16 -5.54 3.06
N ILE A 28 11.86 -4.56 3.64
CA ILE A 28 11.67 -3.14 3.36
C ILE A 28 11.99 -2.84 1.88
N LYS A 29 13.12 -3.32 1.36
CA LYS A 29 13.49 -3.10 -0.06
C LYS A 29 12.46 -3.70 -1.01
N LEU A 30 12.06 -4.95 -0.77
CA LEU A 30 11.12 -5.70 -1.60
C LEU A 30 9.69 -5.18 -1.51
N SER A 31 9.31 -4.47 -0.45
CA SER A 31 8.00 -3.82 -0.35
C SER A 31 8.02 -2.39 -0.89
N PHE A 32 9.04 -1.60 -0.61
CA PHE A 32 9.13 -0.20 -1.01
C PHE A 32 9.20 -0.03 -2.53
N LEU A 33 10.04 -0.82 -3.22
CA LEU A 33 10.22 -0.68 -4.68
C LEU A 33 8.92 -0.92 -5.47
N PRO A 34 8.15 -2.00 -5.23
CA PRO A 34 6.86 -2.19 -5.88
C PRO A 34 5.86 -1.08 -5.62
N ILE A 35 5.79 -0.59 -4.38
CA ILE A 35 4.89 0.49 -4.00
C ILE A 35 5.25 1.76 -4.78
N LEU A 36 6.54 2.07 -4.84
CA LEU A 36 7.06 3.23 -5.57
C LEU A 36 6.77 3.14 -7.07
N PHE A 37 7.16 2.04 -7.72
CA PHE A 37 6.90 1.86 -9.15
C PHE A 37 5.41 1.79 -9.46
N GLY A 38 4.62 1.14 -8.59
CA GLY A 38 3.17 1.07 -8.73
C GLY A 38 2.54 2.45 -8.66
N LEU A 39 2.97 3.30 -7.73
CA LEU A 39 2.50 4.70 -7.64
C LEU A 39 2.91 5.52 -8.86
N LEU A 40 4.18 5.42 -9.28
CA LEU A 40 4.71 6.14 -10.44
C LEU A 40 3.98 5.78 -11.74
N LEU A 41 3.53 4.54 -11.89
CA LEU A 41 2.77 4.07 -13.05
C LEU A 41 1.26 4.30 -12.90
N ALA A 42 0.71 4.17 -11.69
CA ALA A 42 -0.72 4.32 -11.45
C ALA A 42 -1.19 5.77 -11.61
N LEU A 43 -0.37 6.75 -11.22
CA LEU A 43 -0.70 8.18 -11.40
C LEU A 43 -0.95 8.54 -12.87
N PRO A 44 -0.01 8.32 -13.82
CA PRO A 44 -0.26 8.65 -15.22
C PRO A 44 -1.37 7.80 -15.84
N LEU A 45 -1.43 6.49 -15.52
CA LEU A 45 -2.49 5.61 -16.05
C LEU A 45 -3.89 6.02 -15.54
N GLY A 46 -4.01 6.34 -14.26
CA GLY A 46 -5.25 6.79 -13.64
C GLY A 46 -5.68 8.17 -14.13
N VAL A 47 -4.74 9.12 -14.27
CA VAL A 47 -5.02 10.44 -14.87
C VAL A 47 -5.49 10.29 -16.31
N LEU A 48 -4.84 9.44 -17.11
CA LEU A 48 -5.22 9.21 -18.50
C LEU A 48 -6.62 8.58 -18.60
N SER A 49 -6.91 7.61 -17.74
CA SER A 49 -8.21 6.94 -17.67
C SER A 49 -9.33 7.87 -17.20
N ALA A 50 -9.05 8.76 -16.24
CA ALA A 50 -9.99 9.78 -15.77
C ALA A 50 -10.26 10.86 -16.85
N ARG A 51 -9.24 11.18 -17.66
CA ARG A 51 -9.38 12.14 -18.78
C ARG A 51 -10.13 11.54 -19.96
N TRP A 52 -9.88 10.28 -20.28
CA TRP A 52 -10.52 9.54 -21.37
C TRP A 52 -11.36 8.40 -20.81
N LYS A 53 -12.61 8.74 -20.46
CA LYS A 53 -13.61 7.80 -19.93
C LYS A 53 -13.67 6.43 -20.63
N PRO A 54 -13.59 6.30 -21.98
CA PRO A 54 -13.62 4.98 -22.63
C PRO A 54 -12.36 4.13 -22.39
N LEU A 55 -11.25 4.71 -21.93
CA LEU A 55 -10.03 3.99 -21.58
C LEU A 55 -10.15 3.28 -20.22
N TYR A 56 -11.02 3.77 -19.33
CA TYR A 56 -11.10 3.21 -17.98
C TYR A 56 -11.57 1.75 -17.94
N PRO A 57 -12.66 1.33 -18.62
CA PRO A 57 -13.10 -0.07 -18.60
C PRO A 57 -12.03 -1.10 -19.00
N PRO A 58 -11.30 -0.95 -20.14
CA PRO A 58 -10.27 -1.92 -20.51
C PRO A 58 -9.06 -1.88 -19.57
N VAL A 59 -8.65 -0.71 -19.07
CA VAL A 59 -7.56 -0.61 -18.09
C VAL A 59 -7.94 -1.31 -16.79
N LEU A 60 -9.15 -1.05 -16.28
CA LEU A 60 -9.66 -1.66 -15.06
C LEU A 60 -9.78 -3.18 -15.21
N ALA A 61 -10.30 -3.66 -16.35
CA ALA A 61 -10.35 -5.08 -16.64
C ALA A 61 -8.95 -5.72 -16.66
N GLY A 62 -7.98 -5.08 -17.33
CA GLY A 62 -6.61 -5.57 -17.42
C GLY A 62 -5.94 -5.70 -16.06
N VAL A 63 -6.04 -4.67 -15.21
CA VAL A 63 -5.43 -4.72 -13.87
C VAL A 63 -6.15 -5.70 -12.93
N ASN A 64 -7.47 -5.87 -13.06
CA ASN A 64 -8.22 -6.85 -12.26
C ASN A 64 -7.91 -8.29 -12.66
N ILE A 65 -7.78 -8.58 -13.96
CA ILE A 65 -7.35 -9.89 -14.44
C ILE A 65 -5.98 -10.23 -13.85
N LEU A 66 -5.07 -9.26 -13.86
CA LEU A 66 -3.72 -9.41 -13.33
C LEU A 66 -3.73 -9.66 -11.81
N TYR A 67 -4.58 -8.95 -11.07
CA TYR A 67 -4.77 -9.14 -9.64
C TYR A 67 -5.38 -10.51 -9.29
N ALA A 68 -6.20 -11.07 -10.17
CA ALA A 68 -6.82 -12.38 -9.97
C ALA A 68 -5.83 -13.55 -10.13
N ILE A 69 -4.70 -13.35 -10.81
CA ILE A 69 -3.65 -14.37 -10.90
C ILE A 69 -3.06 -14.58 -9.50
N PRO A 70 -2.82 -15.81 -9.02
CA PRO A 70 -2.14 -16.04 -7.75
C PRO A 70 -0.72 -15.47 -7.74
N SER A 71 -0.29 -14.84 -6.64
CA SER A 71 1.02 -14.16 -6.58
C SER A 71 2.18 -15.11 -6.79
N ILE A 72 2.10 -16.32 -6.24
CA ILE A 72 3.11 -17.36 -6.43
C ILE A 72 3.23 -17.78 -7.90
N ALA A 73 2.11 -17.83 -8.64
CA ALA A 73 2.13 -18.17 -10.06
C ALA A 73 2.78 -17.05 -10.89
N LEU A 74 2.53 -15.78 -10.55
CA LEU A 74 3.21 -14.66 -11.19
C LEU A 74 4.72 -14.64 -10.91
N PHE A 75 5.16 -14.99 -9.70
CA PHE A 75 6.60 -15.12 -9.41
C PHE A 75 7.25 -16.16 -10.32
N PHE A 76 6.66 -17.36 -10.44
CA PHE A 76 7.16 -18.41 -11.34
C PHE A 76 7.10 -18.03 -12.81
N LEU A 77 6.10 -17.23 -13.23
CA LEU A 77 6.00 -16.75 -14.61
C LEU A 77 7.14 -15.79 -14.96
N VAL A 78 7.54 -14.93 -14.03
CA VAL A 78 8.58 -13.91 -14.25
C VAL A 78 10.00 -14.49 -14.08
N LEU A 79 10.16 -15.52 -13.24
CA LEU A 79 11.44 -16.12 -12.87
C LEU A 79 12.36 -16.48 -14.06
N PRO A 80 11.88 -17.11 -15.16
CA PRO A 80 12.74 -17.44 -16.31
C PRO A 80 13.35 -16.21 -16.99
N TYR A 81 12.70 -15.04 -16.88
CA TYR A 81 13.13 -13.80 -17.53
C TYR A 81 14.05 -12.97 -16.66
N THR A 82 13.86 -12.99 -15.34
CA THR A 82 14.64 -12.18 -14.39
C THR A 82 15.77 -12.95 -13.71
N SER A 83 15.79 -14.28 -13.85
CA SER A 83 16.56 -15.19 -12.97
C SER A 83 16.14 -15.04 -11.49
N PHE A 84 16.84 -15.68 -10.55
CA PHE A 84 16.64 -15.47 -9.09
C PHE A 84 17.16 -14.09 -8.66
N SER A 85 16.43 -13.05 -9.05
CA SER A 85 16.77 -11.65 -8.79
C SER A 85 15.65 -10.96 -8.01
N MET A 86 15.94 -9.81 -7.40
CA MET A 86 14.92 -8.99 -6.74
C MET A 86 13.76 -8.64 -7.69
N TRP A 87 14.03 -8.53 -8.99
CA TRP A 87 13.02 -8.19 -10.00
C TRP A 87 11.92 -9.25 -10.13
N THR A 88 12.20 -10.50 -9.75
CA THR A 88 11.19 -11.58 -9.71
C THR A 88 10.08 -11.28 -8.72
N ALA A 89 10.39 -10.60 -7.61
CA ALA A 89 9.38 -10.10 -6.67
C ALA A 89 8.85 -8.74 -7.11
N VAL A 90 9.74 -7.82 -7.53
CA VAL A 90 9.37 -6.43 -7.76
C VAL A 90 8.33 -6.28 -8.88
N ILE A 91 8.49 -7.02 -9.99
CA ILE A 91 7.60 -6.90 -11.15
C ILE A 91 6.16 -7.31 -10.78
N PRO A 92 5.87 -8.54 -10.30
CA PRO A 92 4.51 -8.91 -9.92
C PRO A 92 3.92 -8.01 -8.82
N LEU A 93 4.68 -7.69 -7.79
CA LEU A 93 4.18 -6.82 -6.71
C LEU A 93 3.84 -5.40 -7.21
N THR A 94 4.57 -4.89 -8.21
CA THR A 94 4.25 -3.61 -8.86
C THR A 94 2.91 -3.71 -9.58
N LEU A 95 2.66 -4.82 -10.26
CA LEU A 95 1.40 -5.10 -10.96
C LEU A 95 0.21 -5.20 -10.00
N TYR A 96 0.38 -5.84 -8.83
CA TYR A 96 -0.64 -5.82 -7.77
C TYR A 96 -0.90 -4.42 -7.24
N THR A 97 0.17 -3.66 -6.99
CA THR A 97 0.07 -2.28 -6.51
C THR A 97 -0.68 -1.41 -7.52
N LEU A 98 -0.40 -1.58 -8.82
CA LEU A 98 -1.12 -0.92 -9.92
C LEU A 98 -2.62 -1.20 -9.89
N ALA A 99 -3.01 -2.47 -9.70
CA ALA A 99 -4.42 -2.86 -9.66
C ALA A 99 -5.17 -2.22 -8.49
N ILE A 100 -4.51 -2.00 -7.36
CA ILE A 100 -5.10 -1.29 -6.23
C ILE A 100 -5.12 0.23 -6.48
N LEU A 101 -4.03 0.81 -7.00
CA LEU A 101 -3.87 2.26 -7.09
C LEU A 101 -4.64 2.90 -8.25
N VAL A 102 -4.73 2.26 -9.42
CA VAL A 102 -5.37 2.86 -10.60
C VAL A 102 -6.84 3.25 -10.33
N PRO A 103 -7.69 2.37 -9.76
CA PRO A 103 -9.06 2.75 -9.42
C PRO A 103 -9.11 3.90 -8.42
N ASN A 104 -8.26 3.88 -7.38
CA ASN A 104 -8.20 4.96 -6.38
C ASN A 104 -7.82 6.33 -6.98
N VAL A 105 -6.92 6.36 -7.96
CA VAL A 105 -6.57 7.59 -8.70
C VAL A 105 -7.75 8.07 -9.54
N VAL A 106 -8.40 7.17 -10.29
CA VAL A 106 -9.55 7.50 -11.15
C VAL A 106 -10.72 8.01 -10.31
N ASP A 107 -11.06 7.29 -9.25
CA ASP A 107 -12.13 7.63 -8.33
C ASP A 107 -11.83 8.96 -7.65
N GLY A 108 -10.61 9.17 -7.14
CA GLY A 108 -10.20 10.42 -6.53
C GLY A 108 -10.30 11.63 -7.45
N LEU A 109 -9.91 11.49 -8.73
CA LEU A 109 -10.09 12.55 -9.72
C LEU A 109 -11.58 12.79 -10.04
N GLY A 110 -12.40 11.76 -9.97
CA GLY A 110 -13.86 11.82 -10.16
C GLY A 110 -14.61 12.55 -9.05
N GLN A 111 -14.00 12.74 -7.87
CA GLN A 111 -14.62 13.43 -6.72
C GLN A 111 -14.68 14.95 -6.87
N VAL A 112 -13.97 15.51 -7.86
CA VAL A 112 -13.99 16.96 -8.12
C VAL A 112 -15.35 17.34 -8.70
N PRO A 113 -16.16 18.18 -8.04
CA PRO A 113 -17.47 18.56 -8.56
C PRO A 113 -17.37 19.29 -9.91
N ASP A 114 -18.30 19.03 -10.82
CA ASP A 114 -18.28 19.62 -12.15
C ASP A 114 -18.31 21.16 -12.13
N HIS A 115 -19.02 21.77 -11.17
CA HIS A 115 -19.05 23.22 -11.01
C HIS A 115 -17.69 23.81 -10.65
N VAL A 116 -16.85 23.09 -9.88
CA VAL A 116 -15.47 23.50 -9.56
C VAL A 116 -14.61 23.44 -10.82
N ARG A 117 -14.77 22.39 -11.64
CA ARG A 117 -14.05 22.27 -12.92
C ARG A 117 -14.45 23.38 -13.90
N GLN A 118 -15.74 23.68 -14.00
CA GLN A 118 -16.27 24.75 -14.86
C GLN A 118 -15.78 26.12 -14.41
N ALA A 119 -15.79 26.40 -13.10
CA ALA A 119 -15.26 27.64 -12.54
C ALA A 119 -13.76 27.80 -12.81
N ALA A 120 -12.96 26.75 -12.63
CA ALA A 120 -11.53 26.78 -12.96
C ALA A 120 -11.29 27.09 -14.44
N THR A 121 -12.08 26.48 -15.34
CA THR A 121 -12.02 26.77 -16.78
C THR A 121 -12.45 28.21 -17.09
N ALA A 122 -13.49 28.75 -16.44
CA ALA A 122 -13.92 30.14 -16.59
C ALA A 122 -12.87 31.14 -16.09
N MET A 123 -12.07 30.75 -15.09
CA MET A 123 -10.92 31.53 -14.60
C MET A 123 -9.67 31.42 -15.49
N GLY A 124 -9.77 30.75 -16.66
CA GLY A 124 -8.67 30.65 -17.62
C GLY A 124 -7.65 29.55 -17.33
N PHE A 125 -7.95 28.58 -16.44
CA PHE A 125 -7.05 27.46 -16.21
C PHE A 125 -7.00 26.54 -17.43
N GLY A 126 -5.81 26.40 -18.01
CA GLY A 126 -5.54 25.37 -19.03
C GLY A 126 -5.63 23.95 -18.46
N PRO A 127 -5.78 22.92 -19.31
CA PRO A 127 -6.02 21.53 -18.87
C PRO A 127 -4.99 20.99 -17.88
N MET A 128 -3.70 21.24 -18.14
CA MET A 128 -2.61 20.77 -17.28
C MET A 128 -2.58 21.55 -15.96
N ARG A 129 -2.80 22.86 -15.99
CA ARG A 129 -2.84 23.70 -14.79
C ARG A 129 -4.02 23.33 -13.90
N ARG A 130 -5.19 23.08 -14.50
CA ARG A 130 -6.38 22.57 -13.77
C ARG A 130 -6.10 21.23 -13.13
N LEU A 131 -5.49 20.29 -13.86
CA LEU A 131 -5.14 18.98 -13.31
C LEU A 131 -4.21 19.12 -12.09
N LEU A 132 -3.13 19.89 -12.21
CA LEU A 132 -2.13 20.00 -11.14
C LEU A 132 -2.59 20.83 -9.94
N GLN A 133 -3.39 21.88 -10.15
CA GLN A 133 -3.74 22.85 -9.10
C GLN A 133 -5.16 22.67 -8.55
N VAL A 134 -6.03 21.93 -9.23
CA VAL A 134 -7.44 21.74 -8.83
C VAL A 134 -7.74 20.26 -8.66
N ASP A 135 -7.54 19.45 -9.71
CA ASP A 135 -8.01 18.07 -9.69
C ASP A 135 -7.11 17.16 -8.81
N LEU A 136 -5.78 17.26 -8.94
CA LEU A 136 -4.84 16.46 -8.15
C LEU A 136 -4.93 16.71 -6.64
N PRO A 137 -4.93 17.95 -6.13
CA PRO A 137 -5.07 18.20 -4.69
C PRO A 137 -6.31 17.54 -4.08
N VAL A 138 -7.44 17.58 -4.77
CA VAL A 138 -8.69 16.93 -4.33
C VAL A 138 -8.57 15.41 -4.37
N ALA A 139 -7.81 14.85 -5.31
CA ALA A 139 -7.55 13.42 -5.40
C ALA A 139 -6.54 12.90 -4.37
N VAL A 140 -5.67 13.74 -3.79
CA VAL A 140 -4.60 13.32 -2.85
C VAL A 140 -5.10 12.40 -1.71
N PRO A 141 -6.18 12.73 -0.97
CA PRO A 141 -6.68 11.84 0.08
C PRO A 141 -7.04 10.44 -0.42
N PHE A 142 -7.61 10.34 -1.62
CA PHE A 142 -8.02 9.07 -2.24
C PHE A 142 -6.81 8.27 -2.72
N VAL A 143 -5.83 8.93 -3.34
CA VAL A 143 -4.58 8.29 -3.74
C VAL A 143 -3.83 7.76 -2.51
N ILE A 144 -3.78 8.53 -1.41
CA ILE A 144 -3.14 8.05 -0.18
C ILE A 144 -3.94 6.92 0.46
N ALA A 145 -5.27 6.95 0.45
CA ALA A 145 -6.08 5.82 0.90
C ALA A 145 -5.79 4.55 0.09
N GLY A 146 -5.69 4.65 -1.23
CA GLY A 146 -5.24 3.55 -2.09
C GLY A 146 -3.82 3.08 -1.76
N LEU A 147 -2.91 4.01 -1.52
CA LEU A 147 -1.52 3.72 -1.17
C LEU A 147 -1.40 2.98 0.16
N ARG A 148 -2.25 3.29 1.14
CA ARG A 148 -2.32 2.56 2.42
C ARG A 148 -2.72 1.11 2.21
N ILE A 149 -3.79 0.87 1.45
CA ILE A 149 -4.25 -0.49 1.12
C ILE A 149 -3.16 -1.25 0.34
N ALA A 150 -2.59 -0.62 -0.68
CA ALA A 150 -1.54 -1.21 -1.50
C ALA A 150 -0.27 -1.53 -0.70
N SER A 151 0.12 -0.65 0.23
CA SER A 151 1.31 -0.84 1.05
C SER A 151 1.16 -2.03 1.99
N VAL A 152 0.04 -2.11 2.71
CA VAL A 152 -0.23 -3.23 3.63
C VAL A 152 -0.32 -4.55 2.85
N ALA A 153 -1.04 -4.56 1.72
CA ALA A 153 -1.15 -5.73 0.87
C ALA A 153 0.22 -6.18 0.33
N THR A 154 1.04 -5.25 -0.16
CA THR A 154 2.38 -5.57 -0.68
C THR A 154 3.32 -6.08 0.41
N ILE A 155 3.33 -5.46 1.60
CA ILE A 155 4.14 -5.94 2.74
C ILE A 155 3.75 -7.38 3.11
N SER A 156 2.45 -7.71 3.07
CA SER A 156 1.98 -9.08 3.27
C SER A 156 2.41 -10.04 2.14
N MET A 157 2.37 -9.58 0.88
CA MET A 157 2.74 -10.42 -0.27
C MET A 157 4.25 -10.66 -0.39
N VAL A 158 5.09 -9.76 0.12
CA VAL A 158 6.55 -10.01 0.21
C VAL A 158 6.83 -11.25 1.05
N SER A 159 6.05 -11.51 2.11
CA SER A 159 6.18 -12.77 2.88
C SER A 159 5.92 -14.00 2.01
N VAL A 160 5.03 -13.92 1.01
CA VAL A 160 4.78 -15.01 0.06
C VAL A 160 5.97 -15.19 -0.90
N ALA A 161 6.66 -14.11 -1.27
CA ALA A 161 7.85 -14.17 -2.13
C ALA A 161 8.98 -15.03 -1.54
N SER A 162 9.05 -15.12 -0.20
CA SER A 162 9.99 -16.01 0.49
C SER A 162 9.77 -17.51 0.19
N LEU A 163 8.56 -17.93 -0.21
CA LEU A 163 8.29 -19.31 -0.67
C LEU A 163 9.06 -19.66 -1.95
N VAL A 164 9.43 -18.65 -2.75
CA VAL A 164 10.22 -18.79 -3.97
C VAL A 164 11.71 -18.51 -3.70
N GLY A 165 12.09 -18.33 -2.43
CA GLY A 165 13.47 -18.08 -2.01
C GLY A 165 13.94 -16.64 -2.25
N LEU A 166 13.03 -15.67 -2.36
CA LEU A 166 13.35 -14.27 -2.66
C LEU A 166 13.65 -13.41 -1.41
N GLY A 167 13.76 -14.01 -0.22
CA GLY A 167 14.20 -13.34 1.01
C GLY A 167 13.10 -12.67 1.82
N GLY A 168 13.51 -11.71 2.65
CA GLY A 168 12.62 -10.94 3.55
C GLY A 168 12.24 -11.65 4.84
N LEU A 169 11.39 -11.03 5.66
CA LEU A 169 10.94 -11.57 6.95
C LEU A 169 10.22 -12.92 6.83
N GLY A 170 9.64 -13.21 5.66
CA GLY A 170 9.06 -14.52 5.37
C GLY A 170 10.08 -15.66 5.41
N GLN A 171 11.37 -15.38 5.18
CA GLN A 171 12.43 -16.38 5.27
C GLN A 171 12.65 -16.86 6.71
N LEU A 172 12.50 -16.00 7.72
CA LEU A 172 12.53 -16.38 9.13
C LEU A 172 11.39 -17.37 9.45
N ILE A 173 10.20 -17.11 8.89
CA ILE A 173 9.01 -17.96 9.08
C ILE A 173 9.23 -19.34 8.45
N LEU A 174 9.70 -19.39 7.20
CA LEU A 174 9.77 -20.62 6.42
C LEU A 174 11.03 -21.44 6.67
N THR A 175 12.19 -20.80 6.69
CA THR A 175 13.48 -21.48 6.70
C THR A 175 13.91 -21.84 8.11
N GLU A 176 13.79 -20.91 9.04
CA GLU A 176 14.26 -21.12 10.41
C GLU A 176 13.20 -21.72 11.31
N GLY A 177 11.95 -21.29 11.13
CA GLY A 177 10.81 -21.79 11.88
C GLY A 177 10.25 -23.11 11.36
N PHE A 178 9.89 -23.16 10.08
CA PHE A 178 9.17 -24.32 9.52
C PHE A 178 10.08 -25.53 9.28
N ARG A 179 11.33 -25.32 8.83
CA ARG A 179 12.27 -26.40 8.53
C ARG A 179 12.80 -27.07 9.81
N ASN A 180 12.89 -26.31 10.90
CA ASN A 180 13.14 -26.82 12.24
C ASN A 180 11.82 -26.93 12.98
N TYR A 181 11.02 -27.98 12.68
CA TYR A 181 9.66 -28.27 13.17
C TYR A 181 9.33 -28.05 14.67
N LYS A 182 10.30 -27.64 15.51
CA LYS A 182 10.18 -27.42 16.96
C LYS A 182 10.53 -25.99 17.42
N PHE A 183 10.95 -25.08 16.54
CA PHE A 183 11.41 -23.74 16.94
C PHE A 183 10.46 -22.63 16.46
N LEU A 184 9.60 -22.15 17.36
CA LEU A 184 8.54 -21.16 17.04
C LEU A 184 9.03 -19.71 17.09
N THR A 185 10.13 -19.42 17.79
CA THR A 185 10.65 -18.05 17.97
C THR A 185 10.82 -17.29 16.64
N PRO A 186 11.44 -17.83 15.58
CA PRO A 186 11.64 -17.11 14.32
C PRO A 186 10.33 -16.83 13.58
N ILE A 187 9.34 -17.72 13.72
CA ILE A 187 8.00 -17.55 13.15
C ILE A 187 7.33 -16.33 13.80
N LEU A 188 7.33 -16.29 15.14
CA LEU A 188 6.73 -15.19 15.89
C LEU A 188 7.44 -13.87 15.60
N VAL A 189 8.78 -13.86 15.58
CA VAL A 189 9.57 -12.68 15.24
C VAL A 189 9.23 -12.19 13.82
N GLY A 190 9.23 -13.09 12.83
CA GLY A 190 8.89 -12.74 11.44
C GLY A 190 7.49 -12.16 11.28
N ILE A 191 6.48 -12.76 11.94
CA ILE A 191 5.09 -12.26 11.93
C ILE A 191 5.00 -10.90 12.62
N VAL A 192 5.52 -10.77 13.84
CA VAL A 192 5.45 -9.54 14.63
C VAL A 192 6.14 -8.39 13.90
N LEU A 193 7.34 -8.62 13.36
CA LEU A 193 8.06 -7.59 12.60
C LEU A 193 7.33 -7.22 11.29
N SER A 194 6.74 -8.19 10.59
CA SER A 194 5.97 -7.91 9.36
C SER A 194 4.74 -7.05 9.66
N VAL A 195 4.00 -7.38 10.72
CA VAL A 195 2.83 -6.63 11.17
C VAL A 195 3.24 -5.24 11.65
N ALA A 196 4.29 -5.15 12.47
CA ALA A 196 4.81 -3.88 12.96
C ALA A 196 5.25 -2.96 11.80
N LEU A 197 5.93 -3.52 10.80
CA LEU A 197 6.32 -2.78 9.60
C LEU A 197 5.09 -2.28 8.82
N ALA A 198 4.06 -3.11 8.65
CA ALA A 198 2.82 -2.71 7.98
C ALA A 198 2.12 -1.56 8.71
N PHE A 199 2.00 -1.64 10.05
CA PHE A 199 1.42 -0.57 10.86
C PHE A 199 2.27 0.71 10.85
N LEU A 200 3.59 0.58 10.87
CA LEU A 200 4.51 1.72 10.80
C LEU A 200 4.34 2.46 9.47
N VAL A 201 4.33 1.73 8.36
CA VAL A 201 4.16 2.31 7.03
C VAL A 201 2.76 2.94 6.88
N ASP A 202 1.70 2.26 7.32
CA ASP A 202 0.35 2.81 7.29
C ASP A 202 0.23 4.08 8.14
N GLY A 203 0.80 4.07 9.35
CA GLY A 203 0.84 5.23 10.24
C GLY A 203 1.59 6.41 9.63
N LEU A 204 2.73 6.15 8.98
CA LEU A 204 3.49 7.19 8.27
C LEU A 204 2.69 7.79 7.11
N LEU A 205 1.94 6.97 6.35
CA LEU A 205 1.06 7.43 5.29
C LEU A 205 -0.12 8.26 5.81
N VAL A 206 -0.69 7.89 6.97
CA VAL A 206 -1.72 8.70 7.64
C VAL A 206 -1.18 10.07 8.06
N LEU A 207 0.05 10.11 8.61
CA LEU A 207 0.71 11.36 8.98
C LEU A 207 0.99 12.21 7.73
N LEU A 208 1.47 11.59 6.65
CA LEU A 208 1.69 12.24 5.36
C LEU A 208 0.40 12.82 4.79
N GLN A 209 -0.70 12.05 4.79
CA GLN A 209 -2.02 12.54 4.36
C GLN A 209 -2.45 13.74 5.16
N ARG A 210 -2.35 13.66 6.50
CA ARG A 210 -2.68 14.74 7.41
C ARG A 210 -1.87 16.00 7.13
N TRP A 211 -0.61 15.87 6.74
CA TRP A 211 0.23 17.03 6.41
C TRP A 211 -0.11 17.61 5.04
N LEU A 212 -0.36 16.76 4.04
CA LEU A 212 -0.67 17.18 2.67
C LEU A 212 -2.10 17.70 2.47
N THR A 213 -3.07 17.30 3.32
CA THR A 213 -4.50 17.59 3.10
C THR A 213 -5.16 18.27 4.31
N PRO A 214 -4.63 19.41 4.81
CA PRO A 214 -5.15 20.07 6.00
C PRO A 214 -6.62 20.51 5.87
N TRP A 215 -7.08 20.85 4.66
CA TRP A 215 -8.45 21.29 4.39
C TRP A 215 -9.52 20.23 4.67
N THR A 216 -9.18 18.95 4.58
CA THR A 216 -10.12 17.85 4.88
C THR A 216 -10.54 17.80 6.36
N ARG A 217 -9.79 18.45 7.25
CA ARG A 217 -10.07 18.50 8.69
C ARG A 217 -11.27 19.37 9.05
N ASP A 218 -11.51 20.44 8.30
CA ASP A 218 -12.54 21.43 8.66
C ASP A 218 -13.95 20.90 8.40
N ASP A 219 -14.13 20.08 7.36
CA ASP A 219 -15.44 19.50 7.02
C ASP A 219 -15.88 18.44 8.04
N SER A 220 -14.94 17.67 8.60
CA SER A 220 -15.25 16.66 9.64
C SER A 220 -15.65 17.31 10.96
N ARG A 221 -14.99 18.42 11.34
CA ARG A 221 -15.35 19.19 12.53
C ARG A 221 -16.67 19.93 12.36
N LYS A 222 -16.96 20.49 11.18
CA LYS A 222 -18.24 21.13 10.87
C LYS A 222 -19.39 20.12 10.87
N ALA A 223 -19.21 18.95 10.25
CA ALA A 223 -20.22 17.88 10.24
C ALA A 223 -20.51 17.36 11.66
N ALA A 224 -19.47 17.13 12.48
CA ALA A 224 -19.64 16.71 13.88
C ALA A 224 -20.34 17.77 14.74
N ARG A 225 -20.10 19.07 14.48
CA ARG A 225 -20.82 20.18 15.14
C ARG A 225 -22.28 20.29 14.70
N ALA A 226 -22.57 20.05 13.43
CA ALA A 226 -23.93 20.10 12.89
C ALA A 226 -24.79 18.91 13.37
N ALA A 227 -24.17 17.78 13.67
CA ALA A 227 -24.84 16.60 14.23
C ALA A 227 -25.01 16.64 15.76
N ALA A 228 -24.47 17.64 16.44
CA ALA A 228 -24.66 17.79 17.88
C ALA A 228 -26.11 18.21 18.18
N PRO A 229 -26.83 17.53 19.09
CA PRO A 229 -28.17 17.92 19.48
C PRO A 229 -28.15 19.33 20.09
N ALA A 230 -29.14 20.15 19.73
CA ALA A 230 -29.28 21.50 20.25
C ALA A 230 -29.34 21.45 21.80
N PRO A 231 -28.70 22.40 22.51
CA PRO A 231 -28.79 22.43 23.97
C PRO A 231 -30.25 22.59 24.35
N GLU A 232 -30.77 21.58 25.05
CA GLU A 232 -32.12 21.56 25.60
C GLU A 232 -32.23 22.74 26.57
N GLY A 233 -33.11 23.69 26.25
CA GLY A 233 -33.29 24.90 27.03
C GLY A 233 -33.71 24.56 28.45
N ASP A 234 -32.99 25.10 29.42
CA ASP A 234 -33.27 24.97 30.84
C ASP A 234 -34.67 25.51 31.16
N PRO A 235 -35.62 24.69 31.65
CA PRO A 235 -36.93 25.18 32.03
C PRO A 235 -36.82 25.87 33.41
N ALA A 236 -37.01 27.20 33.38
CA ALA A 236 -37.19 28.06 34.55
C ALA A 236 -38.46 27.75 35.35
#